data_AF-A0A7R8WQC7-F1
#
_entry.id   AF-A0A7R8WQC7-F1
#
_cell.length_a   1.000
_cell.length_b   1.000
_cell.length_c   1.000
_cell.angle_alpha   90.00
_cell.angle_beta   90.00
_cell.angle_gamma   90.00
#
_symmetry.space_group_name_H-M   'P 1'
#
loop_
_entity.id
_entity.type
_entity.pdbx_description
1 polymer ?
#
loop_
_entity_poly.entity_id
_entity_poly.type
_entity_poly.pdbx_seq_one_letter_code
_entity_poly.pdbx_strand_id
1 'polypeptide(L)'
;DDRISCDDLAEAVRTACQGKTFDQLPQAMKMFAHSLFKAVDTNEDGVIDLQEFRVDCVRRIALPNVDLIDECFDTLCTEDDLRRGGICKARFEDLFTDFINNPNSSAPAVRLMGPLPLPLKDPAS
;
A
#
# COMPACT_ATOMS: atom_id res chain seq x y z
N ASP A 1 29.20 -12.56 7.49
CA ASP A 1 28.00 -12.32 8.30
C ASP A 1 26.83 -12.54 7.35
N ASP A 2 26.12 -13.66 7.49
CA ASP A 2 25.04 -14.07 6.57
C ASP A 2 23.70 -13.40 6.91
N ARG A 3 23.74 -12.21 7.52
CA ARG A 3 22.56 -11.43 7.91
C ARG A 3 22.40 -10.22 6.99
N ILE A 4 21.16 -9.97 6.62
CA ILE A 4 20.76 -8.75 5.90
C ILE A 4 20.13 -7.83 6.94
N SER A 5 20.63 -6.60 7.05
CA SER A 5 20.00 -5.59 7.91
C SER A 5 18.75 -4.99 7.24
N CYS A 6 17.93 -4.28 8.02
CA CYS A 6 16.78 -3.55 7.45
C CYS A 6 17.23 -2.51 6.42
N ASP A 7 18.37 -1.86 6.66
CA ASP A 7 18.93 -0.84 5.74
C ASP A 7 19.40 -1.49 4.44
N ASP A 8 20.07 -2.64 4.50
CA ASP A 8 20.50 -3.39 3.32
C ASP A 8 19.29 -3.83 2.48
N LEU A 9 18.23 -4.31 3.14
CA LEU A 9 17.01 -4.71 2.45
C LEU A 9 16.32 -3.50 1.82
N ALA A 10 16.19 -2.38 2.54
CA ALA A 10 15.57 -1.18 2.04
C ALA A 10 16.34 -0.61 0.83
N GLU A 11 17.67 -0.60 0.88
CA GLU A 11 18.53 -0.19 -0.23
C GLU A 11 18.40 -1.11 -1.45
N ALA A 12 18.38 -2.43 -1.22
CA ALA A 12 18.22 -3.41 -2.29
C ALA A 12 16.86 -3.27 -2.98
N VAL A 13 15.78 -3.09 -2.20
CA VAL A 13 14.43 -2.85 -2.74
C VAL A 13 14.41 -1.55 -3.54
N ARG A 14 14.96 -0.46 -2.99
CA ARG A 14 15.01 0.84 -3.68
C ARG A 14 15.75 0.71 -5.01
N THR A 15 16.96 0.17 -5.00
CA THR A 15 17.78 -0.03 -6.20
C THR A 15 17.08 -0.92 -7.23
N ALA A 16 16.40 -1.99 -6.77
CA ALA A 16 15.74 -2.93 -7.66
C ALA A 16 14.42 -2.40 -8.25
N CYS A 17 13.80 -1.39 -7.65
CA CYS A 17 12.46 -0.94 -8.03
C CYS A 17 12.41 0.48 -8.57
N GLN A 18 13.30 1.38 -8.13
CA GLN A 18 13.25 2.81 -8.43
C GLN A 18 13.16 3.10 -9.94
N GLY A 19 12.20 3.95 -10.31
CA GLY A 19 11.97 4.41 -11.68
C GLY A 19 11.35 3.38 -12.61
N LYS A 20 10.94 2.21 -12.10
CA LYS A 20 10.33 1.13 -12.89
C LYS A 20 8.81 1.22 -12.90
N THR A 21 8.20 0.82 -14.02
CA THR A 21 6.77 0.50 -14.07
C THR A 21 6.50 -0.84 -13.38
N PHE A 22 5.23 -1.14 -13.08
CA PHE A 22 4.86 -2.40 -12.44
C PHE A 22 5.43 -3.62 -13.19
N ASP A 23 5.32 -3.65 -14.53
CA ASP A 23 5.81 -4.75 -15.37
C ASP A 23 7.32 -4.98 -15.25
N GLN A 24 8.07 -3.90 -15.02
CA GLN A 24 9.52 -3.89 -14.88
C GLN A 24 9.99 -4.25 -13.47
N LEU A 25 9.10 -4.29 -12.48
CA LEU A 25 9.44 -4.69 -11.12
C LEU A 25 9.94 -6.14 -11.06
N PRO A 26 10.81 -6.46 -10.08
CA PRO A 26 11.21 -7.84 -9.83
C PRO A 26 10.01 -8.77 -9.67
N GLN A 27 10.11 -10.01 -10.18
CA GLN A 27 9.00 -10.97 -10.12
C GLN A 27 8.49 -11.19 -8.70
N ALA A 28 9.39 -11.20 -7.70
CA ALA A 28 9.02 -11.31 -6.29
C ALA A 28 8.09 -10.17 -5.82
N MET A 29 8.36 -8.93 -6.26
CA MET A 29 7.54 -7.76 -5.89
C MET A 29 6.16 -7.82 -6.56
N LYS A 30 6.10 -8.24 -7.83
CA LYS A 30 4.82 -8.45 -8.53
C LYS A 30 3.97 -9.53 -7.86
N MET A 31 4.58 -10.67 -7.52
CA MET A 31 3.88 -11.73 -6.79
C MET A 31 3.41 -11.28 -5.42
N PHE A 32 4.22 -10.48 -4.71
CA PHE A 32 3.84 -9.90 -3.42
C PHE A 32 2.62 -8.99 -3.56
N ALA A 33 2.63 -8.06 -4.52
CA ALA A 33 1.49 -7.19 -4.81
C ALA A 33 0.21 -7.98 -5.13
N HIS A 34 0.32 -9.00 -6.00
CA HIS A 34 -0.83 -9.85 -6.34
C HIS A 34 -1.34 -10.66 -5.16
N SER A 35 -0.44 -11.14 -4.30
CA SER A 35 -0.81 -11.88 -3.09
C SER A 35 -1.50 -10.97 -2.07
N LEU A 36 -1.03 -9.72 -1.92
CA LEU A 36 -1.70 -8.72 -1.10
C LEU A 36 -3.09 -8.41 -1.64
N PHE A 37 -3.22 -8.10 -2.93
CA PHE A 37 -4.51 -7.81 -3.55
C PHE A 37 -5.52 -8.93 -3.28
N LYS A 38 -5.12 -10.19 -3.56
CA LYS A 38 -5.96 -11.37 -3.35
C LYS A 38 -6.30 -11.62 -1.87
N ALA A 39 -5.43 -11.24 -0.94
CA ALA A 39 -5.70 -11.39 0.48
C ALA A 39 -6.73 -10.38 0.99
N VAL A 40 -6.83 -9.21 0.35
CA VAL A 40 -7.75 -8.13 0.70
C VAL A 40 -9.10 -8.28 -0.01
N ASP A 41 -9.09 -8.63 -1.30
CA ASP A 41 -10.26 -8.96 -2.12
C ASP A 41 -10.85 -10.31 -1.65
N THR A 42 -11.62 -10.26 -0.56
CA THR A 42 -12.17 -11.42 0.14
C THR A 42 -13.41 -11.98 -0.51
N ASN A 43 -14.14 -11.17 -1.27
CA ASN A 43 -15.33 -11.59 -2.00
C ASN A 43 -15.01 -12.09 -3.43
N GLU A 44 -13.75 -11.94 -3.88
CA GLU A 44 -13.22 -12.34 -5.19
C GLU A 44 -13.93 -11.65 -6.38
N ASP A 45 -14.41 -10.42 -6.21
CA ASP A 45 -15.05 -9.63 -7.27
C ASP A 45 -14.05 -8.84 -8.14
N GLY A 46 -12.76 -8.85 -7.74
CA GLY A 46 -11.68 -8.17 -8.45
C GLY A 46 -11.54 -6.68 -8.13
N VAL A 47 -12.19 -6.21 -7.06
CA VAL A 47 -12.18 -4.83 -6.59
C VAL A 47 -12.05 -4.80 -5.06
N ILE A 48 -11.06 -4.08 -4.54
CA ILE A 48 -10.98 -3.81 -3.11
C ILE A 48 -11.94 -2.67 -2.76
N ASP A 49 -13.02 -2.99 -2.05
CA ASP A 49 -13.95 -1.99 -1.53
C ASP A 49 -13.48 -1.39 -0.19
N LEU A 50 -14.22 -0.39 0.31
CA LEU A 50 -13.91 0.26 1.59
C LEU A 50 -13.97 -0.72 2.76
N GLN A 51 -14.92 -1.67 2.76
CA GLN A 51 -15.10 -2.60 3.86
C GLN A 51 -13.96 -3.62 3.93
N GLU A 52 -13.49 -4.10 2.78
CA GLU A 52 -12.33 -4.96 2.66
C GLU A 52 -11.05 -4.25 3.09
N PHE A 53 -10.86 -3.01 2.63
CA PHE A 53 -9.72 -2.18 3.03
C PHE A 53 -9.71 -1.94 4.55
N ARG A 54 -10.87 -1.67 5.17
CA ARG A 54 -11.01 -1.55 6.63
C ARG A 54 -10.58 -2.82 7.34
N VAL A 55 -11.12 -3.98 6.92
CA VAL A 55 -10.83 -5.28 7.55
C VAL A 55 -9.34 -5.61 7.46
N ASP A 56 -8.72 -5.35 6.32
CA ASP A 56 -7.28 -5.55 6.15
C ASP A 56 -6.45 -4.60 7.03
N CYS A 57 -6.80 -3.31 7.09
CA CYS A 57 -6.10 -2.34 7.94
C CYS A 57 -6.16 -2.72 9.42
N VAL A 58 -7.34 -3.08 9.95
CA VAL A 58 -7.49 -3.44 11.38
C VAL A 58 -6.80 -4.75 11.74
N ARG A 59 -6.53 -5.63 10.77
CA ARG A 59 -5.73 -6.85 10.97
C ARG A 59 -4.24 -6.56 11.09
N ARG A 60 -3.75 -5.49 10.46
CA ARG A 60 -2.33 -5.11 10.40
C ARG A 60 -1.94 -4.08 11.45
N ILE A 61 -2.86 -3.18 11.81
CA ILE A 61 -2.58 -2.01 12.64
C ILE A 61 -3.68 -1.86 13.71
N ALA A 62 -3.27 -1.63 14.96
CA ALA A 62 -4.18 -1.22 16.01
C ALA A 62 -4.52 0.27 15.85
N LEU A 63 -5.77 0.57 15.49
CA LEU A 63 -6.25 1.93 15.27
C LEU A 63 -7.31 2.31 16.30
N PRO A 64 -7.31 3.57 16.78
CA PRO A 64 -8.29 4.04 17.76
C PRO A 64 -9.68 4.27 17.14
N ASN A 65 -9.74 4.54 15.83
CA ASN A 65 -10.97 4.83 15.10
C ASN A 65 -10.85 4.36 13.64
N VAL A 66 -11.94 3.82 13.10
CA VAL A 66 -12.08 3.41 11.70
C VAL A 66 -12.23 4.59 10.74
N ASP A 67 -12.69 5.76 11.20
CA ASP A 67 -12.85 6.95 10.35
C ASP A 67 -11.53 7.36 9.66
N LEU A 68 -10.39 7.15 10.33
CA LEU A 68 -9.07 7.40 9.74
C LEU A 68 -8.75 6.49 8.54
N ILE A 69 -9.33 5.28 8.53
CA ILE A 69 -9.18 4.33 7.43
C ILE A 69 -10.01 4.79 6.24
N ASP A 70 -11.23 5.31 6.48
CA ASP A 70 -12.10 5.85 5.46
C ASP A 70 -11.44 7.04 4.75
N GLU A 71 -10.92 8.00 5.51
CA GLU A 71 -10.17 9.13 4.96
C GLU A 71 -8.96 8.69 4.13
N CYS A 72 -8.29 7.60 4.55
CA CYS A 72 -7.19 7.03 3.79
C CYS A 72 -7.64 6.41 2.47
N PHE A 73 -8.75 5.66 2.50
CA PHE A 73 -9.32 5.04 1.31
C PHE A 73 -9.79 6.08 0.30
N ASP A 74 -10.46 7.13 0.77
CA ASP A 74 -10.89 8.26 -0.05
C ASP A 74 -9.71 8.99 -0.70
N THR A 75 -8.57 9.07 0.01
CA THR A 75 -7.34 9.66 -0.56
C THR A 75 -6.72 8.77 -1.64
N LEU A 76 -6.85 7.44 -1.54
CA LEU A 76 -6.31 6.49 -2.52
C LEU A 76 -7.15 6.43 -3.80
N CYS A 77 -8.48 6.53 -3.65
CA CYS A 77 -9.42 6.34 -4.73
C CYS A 77 -9.51 7.58 -5.62
N THR A 78 -9.54 7.33 -6.93
CA THR A 78 -10.00 8.31 -7.91
C THR A 78 -11.53 8.23 -8.05
N GLU A 79 -12.14 9.20 -8.73
CA GLU A 79 -13.57 9.12 -9.05
C GLU A 79 -13.93 7.87 -9.89
N ASP A 80 -13.02 7.39 -10.74
CA ASP A 80 -13.27 6.18 -11.54
C ASP A 80 -13.26 4.92 -10.66
N ASP A 81 -12.35 4.86 -9.69
CA ASP A 81 -12.29 3.76 -8.71
C ASP A 81 -13.61 3.71 -7.91
N LEU A 82 -14.07 4.86 -7.40
CA LEU A 82 -15.34 4.93 -6.66
C LEU A 82 -16.55 4.52 -7.51
N ARG A 83 -16.60 4.90 -8.80
CA ARG A 83 -17.67 4.46 -9.71
C ARG A 83 -17.66 2.95 -9.96
N ARG A 84 -16.50 2.30 -9.87
CA ARG A 84 -16.33 0.85 -10.01
C ARG A 84 -16.60 0.08 -8.72
N GLY A 85 -16.82 0.78 -7.61
CA GLY A 85 -17.00 0.17 -6.28
C GLY A 85 -15.72 0.07 -5.46
N GLY A 86 -14.56 0.52 -5.98
CA GLY A 86 -13.29 0.48 -5.26
C GLY A 86 -12.07 0.34 -6.17
N ILE A 87 -10.97 -0.13 -5.59
CA ILE A 87 -9.66 -0.22 -6.24
C ILE A 87 -9.54 -1.57 -6.96
N CYS A 88 -9.59 -1.55 -8.30
CA CYS A 88 -9.35 -2.75 -9.10
C CYS A 88 -7.88 -3.19 -9.08
N LYS A 89 -7.61 -4.42 -9.54
CA LYS A 89 -6.24 -4.97 -9.60
C LYS A 89 -5.22 -4.06 -10.29
N ALA A 90 -5.53 -3.55 -11.49
CA ALA A 90 -4.60 -2.68 -12.23
C ALA A 90 -4.30 -1.38 -11.46
N ARG A 91 -5.32 -0.80 -10.81
CA ARG A 91 -5.14 0.39 -9.96
C ARG A 91 -4.28 0.08 -8.74
N PHE A 92 -4.46 -1.09 -8.14
CA PHE A 92 -3.62 -1.54 -7.03
C PHE A 92 -2.15 -1.72 -7.45
N GLU A 93 -1.89 -2.25 -8.64
CA GLU A 93 -0.54 -2.37 -9.21
C GLU A 93 0.13 -0.99 -9.39
N ASP A 94 -0.61 0.00 -9.88
CA ASP A 94 -0.13 1.38 -9.98
C ASP A 94 0.19 1.97 -8.60
N LEU A 95 -0.73 1.86 -7.65
CA LEU A 95 -0.56 2.36 -6.29
C LEU A 95 0.62 1.67 -5.59
N PHE A 96 0.79 0.37 -5.77
CA PHE A 96 1.90 -0.38 -5.18
C PHE A 96 3.24 0.02 -5.79
N THR A 97 3.28 0.25 -7.11
CA THR A 97 4.48 0.76 -7.78
C THR A 97 4.86 2.14 -7.25
N ASP A 98 3.87 3.03 -7.12
CA ASP A 98 4.07 4.37 -6.56
C ASP A 98 4.54 4.29 -5.09
N PHE A 99 3.94 3.42 -4.28
CA PHE A 99 4.33 3.20 -2.89
C PHE A 99 5.80 2.79 -2.72
N ILE A 100 6.33 1.93 -3.60
CA ILE A 100 7.72 1.45 -3.52
C ILE A 100 8.71 2.44 -4.14
N ASN A 101 8.31 3.15 -5.20
CA ASN A 101 9.24 3.88 -6.05
C ASN A 101 9.26 5.39 -5.79
N ASN A 102 8.19 5.94 -5.20
CA ASN A 102 8.04 7.38 -5.06
C ASN A 102 8.61 7.88 -3.73
N PRO A 103 9.66 8.72 -3.76
CA PRO A 103 10.22 9.30 -2.53
C PRO A 103 9.31 10.37 -1.91
N ASN A 104 8.23 10.79 -2.59
CA ASN A 104 7.31 11.79 -2.08
C ASN A 104 6.38 11.20 -0.99
N SER A 105 6.68 11.51 0.27
CA SER A 105 5.88 11.10 1.43
C SER A 105 4.45 11.68 1.47
N SER A 106 4.12 12.62 0.58
CA SER A 106 2.77 13.19 0.44
C SER A 106 1.94 12.52 -0.66
N ALA A 107 2.52 11.62 -1.45
CA ALA A 107 1.78 10.91 -2.50
C ALA A 107 0.65 10.05 -1.88
N PRO A 108 -0.52 9.95 -2.51
CA PRO A 108 -1.62 9.12 -2.00
C PRO A 108 -1.21 7.68 -1.66
N ALA A 109 -0.33 7.10 -2.47
CA ALA A 109 0.14 5.72 -2.35
C ALA A 109 0.78 5.36 -1.00
N VAL A 110 1.29 6.34 -0.24
CA VAL A 110 1.82 6.10 1.13
C VAL A 110 0.77 5.52 2.08
N ARG A 111 -0.52 5.71 1.76
CA ARG A 111 -1.67 5.21 2.53
C ARG A 111 -2.14 3.82 2.09
N LEU A 112 -1.52 3.21 1.07
CA LEU A 112 -1.91 1.88 0.58
C LEU A 112 -1.82 0.80 1.67
N MET A 113 -0.89 0.98 2.63
CA MET A 113 -0.71 0.09 3.77
C MET A 113 -1.50 0.51 5.02
N GLY A 114 -2.50 1.37 4.84
CA GLY A 114 -3.33 1.93 5.91
C GLY A 114 -2.87 3.33 6.35
N PRO A 115 -3.55 3.90 7.36
CA PRO A 115 -3.20 5.19 7.91
C PRO A 115 -1.76 5.21 8.42
N LEU A 116 -0.99 6.21 8.01
CA LEU A 116 0.30 6.46 8.63
C LEU A 116 0.07 6.80 10.11
N PRO A 117 0.91 6.29 11.03
CA PRO A 117 0.80 6.69 12.42
C PRO A 117 0.82 8.22 12.49
N LEU A 118 -0.06 8.81 13.32
CA LEU A 118 0.10 10.18 13.80
C LEU A 118 1.57 10.35 14.21
N PRO A 119 2.22 11.50 13.93
CA PRO A 119 3.67 11.61 14.01
C PRO A 119 4.13 10.94 15.29
N LEU A 120 4.95 9.89 15.14
CA LEU A 120 5.73 9.36 16.25
C LEU A 120 6.33 10.60 16.88
N LYS A 121 5.89 10.95 18.10
CA LYS A 121 6.50 12.04 18.85
C LYS A 121 8.00 11.85 18.69
N ASP A 122 8.67 12.84 18.12
CA ASP A 122 10.11 12.80 18.01
C ASP A 122 10.62 12.41 19.40
N PRO A 123 11.47 11.38 19.54
CA PRO A 123 12.06 11.02 20.83
C PRO A 123 12.97 12.12 21.41
N ALA A 124 12.95 13.32 20.82
CA ALA A 124 13.67 14.52 21.21
C ALA A 124 12.76 15.77 21.36
N SER A 125 11.45 15.61 21.59
CA SER A 125 10.53 16.70 21.96
C SER A 125 9.93 16.58 23.35
#